data_AF-A0A7V5YIM0-F1
#
_entry.id   AF-A0A7V5YIM0-F1
#
_cell.length_a   1.000
_cell.length_b   1.000
_cell.length_c   1.000
_cell.angle_alpha   90.00
_cell.angle_beta   90.00
_cell.angle_gamma   90.00
#
_symmetry.space_group_name_H-M   'P 1'
#
loop_
_entity.id
_entity.type
_entity.pdbx_description
1 polymer ?
#
loop_
_entity_poly.entity_id
_entity_poly.type
_entity_poly.pdbx_seq_one_letter_code
_entity_poly.pdbx_strand_id
1 'polypeptide(L)'
;DGGLVGAKALAIANGKVNLTFLQAFARGIMCNWLVCLAVWMAVSARTVVGKVWAIFFPIMAFVASGFEHSVANMFFIPMGLVMKGQTAIVATAGLADKLSHLTIGGMVMNLIPVTLGNIIGGAFFVATLYWVVYLRSAKST
;
A
#
# COMPACT_ATOMS: atom_id res chain seq x y z
N ASP A 1 -10.13 -6.45 -25.36
CA ASP A 1 -9.04 -6.33 -24.35
C ASP A 1 -8.22 -7.61 -24.12
N GLY A 2 -8.51 -8.74 -24.78
CA GLY A 2 -7.64 -9.94 -24.75
C GLY A 2 -7.30 -10.55 -23.37
N GLY A 3 -8.03 -10.17 -22.31
CA GLY A 3 -7.70 -10.56 -20.93
C GLY A 3 -6.57 -9.76 -20.27
N LEU A 4 -6.08 -8.68 -20.89
CA LEU A 4 -4.93 -7.90 -20.41
C LEU A 4 -5.15 -7.29 -19.03
N VAL A 5 -6.37 -6.82 -18.72
CA VAL A 5 -6.70 -6.26 -17.40
C VAL A 5 -6.58 -7.32 -16.31
N GLY A 6 -7.14 -8.52 -16.55
CA GLY A 6 -7.00 -9.66 -15.64
C GLY A 6 -5.55 -10.11 -15.48
N ALA A 7 -4.76 -10.10 -16.55
CA ALA A 7 -3.34 -10.42 -16.51
C ALA A 7 -2.54 -9.43 -15.64
N LYS A 8 -2.86 -8.13 -15.72
CA LYS A 8 -2.25 -7.11 -14.84
C LYS A 8 -2.67 -7.27 -13.39
N ALA A 9 -3.95 -7.53 -13.12
CA ALA A 9 -4.42 -7.80 -11.77
C ALA A 9 -3.72 -9.01 -11.14
N LEU A 10 -3.58 -10.09 -11.91
CA LEU A 10 -2.85 -11.30 -11.51
C LEU A 10 -1.36 -11.00 -11.22
N ALA A 11 -0.71 -10.21 -12.08
CA ALA A 11 0.69 -9.82 -11.90
C ALA A 11 0.90 -8.95 -10.65
N ILE A 12 0.02 -7.99 -10.39
CA ILE A 12 0.08 -7.14 -9.19
C ILE A 12 -0.05 -7.99 -7.93
N ALA A 13 -1.07 -8.86 -7.87
CA ALA A 13 -1.28 -9.74 -6.74
C ALA A 13 -0.09 -10.68 -6.51
N ASN A 14 0.46 -11.25 -7.59
CA ASN A 14 1.63 -12.11 -7.50
C ASN A 14 2.86 -11.35 -6.98
N GLY A 15 3.09 -10.12 -7.44
CA GLY A 15 4.18 -9.29 -6.93
C GLY A 15 4.10 -9.05 -5.42
N LYS A 16 2.88 -8.86 -4.88
CA LYS A 16 2.64 -8.60 -3.46
C LYS A 16 2.94 -9.79 -2.55
N VAL A 17 2.50 -10.99 -2.94
CA VAL A 17 2.68 -12.21 -2.12
C VAL A 17 4.11 -12.77 -2.15
N ASN A 18 4.96 -12.29 -3.07
CA ASN A 18 6.36 -12.68 -3.19
C ASN A 18 7.33 -11.73 -2.46
N LEU A 19 6.83 -10.73 -1.74
CA LEU A 19 7.66 -9.85 -0.92
C LEU A 19 8.18 -10.59 0.32
N THR A 20 9.44 -10.36 0.68
CA THR A 20 9.97 -10.84 1.97
C THR A 20 9.37 -10.02 3.11
N PHE A 21 9.36 -10.58 4.33
CA PHE A 21 8.80 -9.93 5.50
C PHE A 21 9.34 -8.50 5.70
N LEU A 22 10.68 -8.34 5.67
CA LEU A 22 11.32 -7.05 5.88
C LEU A 22 10.99 -6.05 4.76
N GLN A 23 10.93 -6.52 3.51
CA GLN A 23 10.55 -5.66 2.37
C GLN A 23 9.11 -5.19 2.50
N ALA A 24 8.17 -6.09 2.79
CA ALA A 24 6.76 -5.78 2.97
C ALA A 24 6.54 -4.82 4.15
N PHE A 25 7.25 -5.05 5.26
CA PHE A 25 7.21 -4.20 6.45
C PHE A 25 7.74 -2.78 6.17
N ALA A 26 8.93 -2.65 5.60
CA ALA A 26 9.52 -1.34 5.29
C ALA A 26 8.67 -0.54 4.28
N ARG A 27 8.16 -1.21 3.24
CA ARG A 27 7.21 -0.62 2.29
C ARG A 27 5.90 -0.21 2.97
N GLY A 28 5.44 -0.95 3.97
CA GLY A 28 4.28 -0.60 4.79
C GLY A 28 4.47 0.68 5.61
N ILE A 29 5.65 0.87 6.21
CA ILE A 29 5.97 2.09 6.98
C ILE A 29 5.88 3.33 6.08
N MET A 30 6.59 3.31 4.95
CA MET A 30 6.62 4.44 4.03
C MET A 30 5.27 4.70 3.38
N CYS A 31 4.48 3.66 3.13
CA CYS A 31 3.11 3.81 2.65
C CYS A 31 2.28 4.67 3.60
N ASN A 32 2.17 4.26 4.88
CA ASN A 32 1.22 4.90 5.77
C ASN A 32 1.70 6.28 6.25
N TRP A 33 3.01 6.54 6.21
CA TRP A 33 3.51 7.91 6.36
C TRP A 33 2.88 8.84 5.32
N LEU A 34 2.94 8.47 4.03
CA LEU A 34 2.40 9.29 2.95
C LEU A 34 0.87 9.40 2.99
N VAL A 35 0.17 8.34 3.42
CA VAL A 35 -1.28 8.37 3.64
C VAL A 35 -1.64 9.34 4.75
N CYS A 36 -0.97 9.27 5.91
CA CYS A 36 -1.20 10.21 7.01
C CYS A 36 -0.88 11.66 6.61
N LEU A 37 0.19 11.88 5.81
CA LEU A 37 0.51 13.19 5.26
C LEU A 37 -0.58 13.72 4.32
N ALA A 38 -1.11 12.89 3.43
CA ALA A 38 -2.24 13.26 2.55
C ALA A 38 -3.47 13.68 3.35
N VAL A 39 -3.85 12.89 4.36
CA VAL A 39 -5.00 13.20 5.22
C VAL A 39 -4.76 14.51 5.98
N TRP A 40 -3.57 14.70 6.54
CA TRP A 40 -3.20 15.92 7.25
C TRP A 40 -3.33 17.17 6.36
N MET A 41 -2.76 17.13 5.16
CA MET A 41 -2.83 18.24 4.20
C MET A 41 -4.26 18.48 3.70
N ALA A 42 -5.06 17.42 3.52
CA ALA A 42 -6.45 17.55 3.13
C ALA A 42 -7.32 18.19 4.23
N VAL A 43 -7.04 17.88 5.50
CA VAL A 43 -7.74 18.48 6.64
C VAL A 43 -7.38 19.96 6.80
N SER A 44 -6.14 20.36 6.49
CA SER A 44 -5.72 21.77 6.56
C SER A 44 -6.20 22.64 5.39
N ALA A 45 -6.53 22.04 4.24
CA ALA A 45 -6.99 22.76 3.06
C ALA A 45 -8.43 23.31 3.21
N ARG A 46 -8.65 24.56 2.77
CA ARG A 46 -9.96 25.26 2.86
C ARG A 46 -10.84 25.14 1.62
N THR A 47 -10.32 24.67 0.49
CA THR A 47 -11.06 24.50 -0.76
C THR A 47 -11.07 23.05 -1.20
N VAL A 48 -12.12 22.63 -1.93
CA VAL A 48 -12.23 21.27 -2.47
C VAL A 48 -11.05 20.96 -3.39
N VAL A 49 -10.68 21.90 -4.26
CA VAL A 49 -9.52 21.74 -5.15
C VAL A 49 -8.22 21.53 -4.36
N GLY A 50 -8.02 22.29 -3.28
CA GLY A 50 -6.88 22.10 -2.38
C GLY A 50 -6.86 20.72 -1.74
N LYS A 51 -8.02 20.20 -1.30
CA LYS A 51 -8.15 18.85 -0.74
C LYS A 51 -7.81 17.76 -1.76
N VAL A 52 -8.29 17.91 -3.00
CA VAL A 52 -8.00 16.96 -4.09
C VAL A 52 -6.51 16.89 -4.36
N TRP A 53 -5.83 18.02 -4.54
CA TRP A 53 -4.39 18.03 -4.82
C TRP A 53 -3.53 17.60 -3.63
N ALA A 54 -3.96 17.93 -2.40
CA ALA A 54 -3.32 17.48 -1.18
C ALA A 54 -3.31 15.95 -1.04
N ILE A 55 -4.36 15.27 -1.53
CA ILE A 55 -4.43 13.81 -1.53
C ILE A 55 -3.71 13.25 -2.76
N PHE A 56 -3.91 13.84 -3.94
CA PHE A 56 -3.47 13.28 -5.20
C PHE A 56 -1.96 12.97 -5.25
N PHE A 57 -1.10 13.93 -4.88
CA PHE A 57 0.35 13.75 -5.01
C PHE A 57 0.92 12.71 -4.04
N PRO A 58 0.62 12.72 -2.72
CA PRO A 58 1.13 11.68 -1.83
C PRO A 58 0.62 10.28 -2.18
N ILE A 59 -0.65 10.16 -2.59
CA ILE A 59 -1.21 8.87 -3.00
C ILE A 59 -0.52 8.36 -4.27
N MET A 60 -0.34 9.23 -5.27
CA MET A 60 0.44 8.89 -6.48
C MET A 60 1.85 8.43 -6.11
N ALA A 61 2.55 9.17 -5.25
CA ALA A 61 3.92 8.89 -4.87
C ALA A 61 4.07 7.49 -4.25
N PHE A 62 3.21 7.11 -3.29
CA PHE A 62 3.34 5.80 -2.66
C PHE A 62 2.96 4.66 -3.62
N VAL A 63 1.93 4.86 -4.46
CA VAL A 63 1.49 3.85 -5.42
C VAL A 63 2.56 3.63 -6.50
N ALA A 64 3.10 4.71 -7.06
CA ALA A 64 4.16 4.65 -8.07
C ALA A 64 5.46 4.05 -7.51
N SER A 65 5.76 4.29 -6.22
CA SER A 65 6.93 3.72 -5.54
C SER A 65 6.76 2.25 -5.15
N GLY A 66 5.58 1.65 -5.37
CA GLY A 66 5.30 0.26 -5.02
C GLY A 66 5.29 0.01 -3.50
N PHE A 67 4.87 1.02 -2.72
CA PHE A 67 4.65 0.86 -1.28
C PHE A 67 3.36 0.07 -1.01
N GLU A 68 3.30 -0.54 0.17
CA GLU A 68 2.28 -1.53 0.48
C GLU A 68 1.26 -0.96 1.49
N HIS A 69 -0.01 -0.94 1.09
CA HIS A 69 -1.13 -0.54 1.93
C HIS A 69 -1.99 -1.76 2.24
N SER A 70 -2.17 -2.09 3.52
CA SER A 70 -2.86 -3.32 3.94
C SER A 70 -4.27 -3.42 3.35
N VAL A 71 -5.04 -2.32 3.39
CA VAL A 71 -6.41 -2.28 2.85
C VAL A 71 -6.43 -2.40 1.32
N ALA A 72 -5.45 -1.83 0.61
CA ALA A 72 -5.38 -2.02 -0.84
C ALA A 72 -5.03 -3.48 -1.18
N ASN A 73 -4.20 -4.12 -0.38
CA ASN A 73 -3.82 -5.52 -0.55
C ASN A 73 -4.99 -6.47 -0.29
N MET A 74 -5.92 -6.11 0.61
CA MET A 74 -7.19 -6.82 0.80
C MET A 74 -8.09 -6.81 -0.44
N PHE A 75 -7.83 -5.92 -1.41
CA PHE A 75 -8.51 -5.93 -2.70
C PHE A 75 -7.68 -6.62 -3.78
N PHE A 76 -6.42 -6.20 -3.98
CA PHE A 76 -5.59 -6.70 -5.07
C PHE A 76 -5.28 -8.20 -4.96
N ILE A 77 -5.00 -8.71 -3.77
CA ILE A 77 -4.63 -10.13 -3.60
C ILE A 77 -5.84 -11.04 -3.85
N PRO A 78 -7.04 -10.79 -3.27
CA PRO A 78 -8.24 -11.56 -3.62
C PRO A 78 -8.62 -11.47 -5.10
N MET A 79 -8.51 -10.30 -5.72
CA MET A 79 -8.72 -10.18 -7.17
C MET A 79 -7.76 -11.10 -7.95
N GLY A 80 -6.48 -11.12 -7.60
CA GLY A 80 -5.51 -12.03 -8.21
C GLY A 80 -5.82 -13.51 -7.97
N LEU A 81 -6.35 -13.87 -6.79
CA LEU A 81 -6.79 -15.24 -6.51
C LEU A 81 -7.96 -15.67 -7.41
N VAL A 82 -8.91 -14.77 -7.67
CA VAL A 82 -9.99 -15.03 -8.63
C VAL A 82 -9.44 -15.18 -10.05
N MET A 83 -8.51 -14.31 -10.46
CA MET A 83 -7.87 -14.38 -11.79
C MET A 83 -6.99 -15.62 -11.98
N LYS A 84 -6.37 -16.12 -10.91
CA LYS A 84 -5.58 -17.37 -10.92
C LYS A 84 -6.42 -18.59 -11.34
N GLY A 85 -7.73 -18.58 -11.09
CA GLY A 85 -8.65 -19.63 -11.51
C GLY A 85 -8.97 -19.64 -13.02
N GLN A 86 -8.55 -18.62 -13.77
CA GLN A 86 -8.85 -18.47 -15.20
C GLN A 86 -7.61 -18.81 -16.04
N THR A 87 -7.59 -20.00 -16.64
CA THR A 87 -6.43 -20.51 -17.41
C THR A 87 -6.02 -19.59 -18.56
N ALA A 88 -6.99 -19.00 -19.27
CA ALA A 88 -6.72 -18.02 -20.32
C ALA A 88 -5.99 -16.77 -19.79
N ILE A 89 -6.36 -16.27 -18.61
CA ILE A 89 -5.70 -15.10 -18.00
C ILE A 89 -4.30 -15.46 -17.51
N VAL A 90 -4.13 -16.64 -16.92
CA VAL A 90 -2.81 -17.13 -16.47
C VAL A 90 -1.84 -17.27 -17.63
N ALA A 91 -2.32 -17.80 -18.77
CA ALA A 91 -1.54 -17.89 -20.00
C ALA A 91 -1.15 -16.50 -20.53
N THR A 92 -2.12 -15.57 -20.64
CA THR A 92 -1.87 -14.19 -21.07
C THR A 92 -0.90 -13.45 -20.15
N ALA A 93 -0.91 -13.75 -18.84
CA ALA A 93 0.01 -13.13 -17.88
C ALA A 93 1.43 -13.70 -17.94
N GLY A 94 1.65 -14.89 -18.51
CA GLY A 94 2.96 -15.56 -18.52
C GLY A 94 3.46 -15.94 -17.12
N LEU A 95 2.54 -16.24 -16.20
CA LEU A 95 2.83 -16.48 -14.78
C LEU A 95 2.56 -17.91 -14.31
N ALA A 96 2.27 -18.87 -15.19
CA ALA A 96 1.84 -20.23 -14.81
C ALA A 96 2.69 -20.86 -13.68
N ASP A 97 4.02 -20.77 -13.77
CA ASP A 97 4.94 -21.38 -12.79
C ASP A 97 5.27 -20.48 -11.59
N LYS A 98 4.73 -19.24 -11.55
CA LYS A 98 5.10 -18.21 -10.56
C LYS A 98 4.00 -17.92 -9.54
N LEU A 99 2.92 -18.70 -9.52
CA LEU A 99 1.72 -18.46 -8.71
C LEU A 99 1.65 -19.32 -7.44
N SER A 100 2.73 -20.02 -7.08
CA SER A 100 2.79 -20.90 -5.90
C SER A 100 2.48 -20.15 -4.60
N HIS A 101 3.00 -18.92 -4.46
CA HIS A 101 2.76 -18.05 -3.30
C HIS A 101 1.41 -17.33 -3.34
N LEU A 102 0.74 -17.27 -4.49
CA LEU A 102 -0.58 -16.64 -4.61
C LEU A 102 -1.67 -17.57 -4.06
N THR A 103 -1.77 -17.58 -2.74
CA THR A 103 -2.72 -18.35 -1.93
C THR A 103 -3.25 -17.50 -0.78
N ILE A 104 -4.26 -17.98 -0.06
CA ILE A 104 -4.72 -17.34 1.18
C ILE A 104 -3.58 -17.29 2.23
N GLY A 105 -2.71 -18.31 2.28
CA GLY A 105 -1.53 -18.28 3.14
C GLY A 105 -0.55 -17.17 2.75
N GLY A 106 -0.25 -17.02 1.45
CA GLY A 106 0.60 -15.94 0.96
C GLY A 106 -0.01 -14.55 1.18
N MET A 107 -1.34 -14.43 1.11
CA MET A 107 -2.06 -13.22 1.49
C MET A 107 -1.80 -12.85 2.96
N VAL A 108 -1.93 -13.80 3.89
CA VAL A 108 -1.64 -13.57 5.31
C VAL A 108 -0.18 -13.18 5.54
N MET A 109 0.75 -13.85 4.86
CA MET A 109 2.20 -13.55 4.96
C MET A 109 2.58 -12.18 4.41
N ASN A 110 1.78 -11.60 3.51
CA ASN A 110 1.91 -10.19 3.10
C ASN A 110 1.21 -9.25 4.10
N LEU A 111 -0.03 -9.57 4.51
CA LEU A 111 -0.85 -8.68 5.33
C LEU A 111 -0.27 -8.40 6.72
N ILE A 112 0.32 -9.39 7.37
CA ILE A 112 0.92 -9.21 8.70
C ILE A 112 2.02 -8.14 8.68
N PRO A 113 3.13 -8.29 7.91
CA PRO A 113 4.19 -7.29 7.90
C PRO A 113 3.72 -5.93 7.37
N VAL A 114 2.86 -5.89 6.34
CA VAL A 114 2.34 -4.63 5.81
C VAL A 114 1.49 -3.88 6.84
N THR A 115 0.63 -4.59 7.58
CA THR A 115 -0.21 -3.97 8.61
C THR A 115 0.63 -3.45 9.76
N LEU A 116 1.61 -4.22 10.24
CA LEU A 116 2.55 -3.76 11.25
C LEU A 116 3.33 -2.52 10.79
N GLY A 117 3.81 -2.55 9.54
CA GLY A 117 4.48 -1.42 8.92
C GLY A 117 3.57 -0.19 8.84
N ASN A 118 2.32 -0.35 8.41
CA ASN A 118 1.36 0.75 8.33
C ASN A 118 1.09 1.35 9.72
N ILE A 119 0.88 0.53 10.76
CA ILE A 119 0.69 1.01 12.13
C ILE A 119 1.89 1.85 12.58
N ILE A 120 3.11 1.35 12.38
CA ILE A 120 4.33 2.07 12.76
C ILE A 120 4.51 3.36 11.97
N GLY A 121 4.27 3.33 10.65
CA GLY A 121 4.36 4.53 9.80
C GLY A 121 3.39 5.63 10.23
N GLY A 122 2.17 5.27 10.62
CA GLY A 122 1.18 6.22 11.14
C GLY A 122 1.55 6.75 12.53
N ALA A 123 1.94 5.85 13.44
CA ALA A 123 2.37 6.24 14.79
C ALA A 123 3.60 7.16 14.75
N PHE A 124 4.58 6.87 13.90
CA PHE A 124 5.77 7.70 13.72
C PHE A 124 5.43 9.10 13.18
N PHE A 125 4.53 9.19 12.20
CA PHE A 125 4.07 10.46 11.65
C PHE A 125 3.39 11.31 12.74
N VAL A 126 2.44 10.72 13.48
CA VAL A 126 1.73 11.40 14.57
C VAL A 126 2.70 11.83 15.67
N ALA A 127 3.61 10.96 16.11
CA ALA A 127 4.58 11.26 17.14
C ALA A 127 5.51 12.42 16.74
N THR A 128 5.99 12.42 15.48
CA THR A 128 6.86 13.46 14.95
C THR A 128 6.14 14.80 14.88
N LEU A 129 4.92 14.84 14.34
CA LEU A 129 4.11 16.07 14.30
C LEU A 129 3.81 16.60 15.70
N TYR A 130 3.39 15.72 16.62
CA TYR A 130 3.07 16.11 17.99
C TYR A 130 4.28 16.71 18.70
N TRP A 131 5.45 16.08 18.55
CA TRP A 131 6.68 16.58 19.15
C TRP A 131 7.08 17.95 18.58
N VAL A 132 7.04 18.12 17.25
CA VAL A 132 7.41 19.37 16.58
C VAL A 132 6.49 20.52 16.99
N VAL A 133 5.17 20.28 17.04
CA VAL A 133 4.18 21.33 17.28
C VAL A 133 4.05 21.68 18.76
N TYR A 134 4.01 20.68 19.64
CA TYR A 134 3.63 20.91 21.04
C TYR A 134 4.80 20.80 22.03
N LEU A 135 5.76 19.90 21.80
CA LEU A 135 6.79 19.60 22.81
C LEU A 135 8.11 20.33 22.57
N ARG A 136 8.41 20.75 21.34
CA ARG A 136 9.63 21.49 21.02
C ARG A 136 9.66 22.88 21.67
N SER A 137 8.52 23.58 21.71
CA SER A 137 8.45 24.94 22.27
C SER A 137 8.33 24.97 23.80
N ALA A 138 7.89 23.87 24.42
CA ALA A 138 7.73 23.77 25.88
C ALA A 138 9.06 23.71 26.67
N LYS A 139 10.20 23.58 25.99
CA LYS A 139 11.54 23.52 26.59
C LYS A 139 12.35 24.82 26.50
N SER A 140 11.81 25.90 25.92
CA SER A 140 12.55 27.17 25.73
C SER A 140 12.22 28.29 26.74
N THR A 141 11.69 27.93 27.90
CA THR A 141 11.44 28.83 29.06
C THR A 141 11.76 28.06 30.32
#